data_AF-A0A358EMH5-F1
#
_entry.id   AF-A0A358EMH5-F1
#
_cell.length_a   1.000
_cell.length_b   1.000
_cell.length_c   1.000
_cell.angle_alpha   90.00
_cell.angle_beta   90.00
_cell.angle_gamma   90.00
#
_symmetry.space_group_name_H-M   'P 1'
#
loop_
_entity.id
_entity.type
_entity.pdbx_description
1 polymer ?
#
loop_
_entity_poly.entity_id
_entity_poly.type
_entity_poly.pdbx_seq_one_letter_code
_entity_poly.pdbx_strand_id
1 'polypeptide(L)' 'LDLIGSEGEEFSLQKGALLLESRKLRDDLTPHPLLPEETRLWAALQARSGGTWGGCVYDVGQIVNSLKD' A
#
# COMPACT_ATOMS: atom_id res chain seq x y z
N LEU A 1 12.90 14.10 -9.06
CA LEU A 1 11.93 15.16 -9.43
C LEU A 1 10.75 14.98 -8.50
N ASP A 2 10.50 15.95 -7.64
CA ASP A 2 9.37 15.90 -6.71
C ASP A 2 8.17 16.57 -7.37
N LEU A 3 7.23 15.74 -7.84
CA LEU A 3 6.02 16.21 -8.53
C LEU A 3 4.98 16.68 -7.51
N ILE A 4 5.13 17.92 -7.02
CA ILE A 4 4.26 18.47 -5.96
C ILE A 4 3.44 19.65 -6.50
N GLY A 5 2.14 19.42 -6.63
CA GLY A 5 1.20 20.37 -7.19
C GLY A 5 -0.10 19.70 -7.60
N SER A 6 -1.11 20.48 -7.95
CA SER A 6 -2.37 19.97 -8.51
C SER A 6 -3.03 21.03 -9.37
N GLU A 7 -3.75 20.61 -10.43
CA GLU A 7 -4.54 21.51 -11.28
C GLU A 7 -3.77 22.70 -11.87
N GLY A 8 -2.47 22.53 -12.13
CA GLY A 8 -1.60 23.60 -12.65
C GLY A 8 -1.03 24.54 -11.58
N GLU A 9 -1.32 24.32 -10.30
CA GLU A 9 -0.68 25.00 -9.19
C GLU A 9 0.53 24.20 -8.68
N GLU A 10 1.69 24.85 -8.56
CA GLU A 10 2.86 24.28 -7.89
C GLU A 10 2.76 24.45 -6.38
N PHE A 11 3.13 23.41 -5.61
CA PHE A 11 3.15 23.48 -4.15
C PHE A 11 4.58 23.47 -3.62
N SER A 12 4.79 24.12 -2.47
CA SER A 12 6.00 23.89 -1.68
C SER A 12 5.96 22.50 -1.04
N LEU A 13 7.14 21.97 -0.68
CA LEU A 13 7.28 20.71 0.07
C LEU A 13 6.42 20.71 1.34
N GLN A 14 6.45 21.81 2.09
CA GLN A 14 5.70 21.96 3.34
C GLN A 14 4.19 21.95 3.11
N LYS A 15 3.71 22.65 2.07
CA LYS A 15 2.29 22.65 1.69
C LYS A 15 1.84 21.26 1.26
N GLY A 16 2.66 20.57 0.46
CA GLY A 16 2.39 19.20 0.02
C GLY A 16 2.29 18.21 1.18
N ALA A 17 3.23 18.26 2.12
CA ALA A 17 3.23 17.41 3.31
C ALA A 17 1.98 17.64 4.18
N LEU A 18 1.67 18.89 4.51
CA LEU A 18 0.47 19.24 5.28
C LEU A 18 -0.82 18.79 4.59
N LEU A 19 -0.89 18.94 3.26
CA LEU A 19 -2.04 18.49 2.49
C LEU A 19 -2.18 16.95 2.54
N LEU A 20 -1.08 16.20 2.41
CA LEU A 20 -1.11 14.74 2.49
C LEU A 20 -1.50 14.26 3.89
N GLU A 21 -0.96 14.85 4.95
CA GLU A 21 -1.29 14.53 6.34
C GLU A 21 -2.76 14.84 6.68
N SER A 22 -3.34 15.89 6.07
CA SER A 22 -4.74 16.25 6.28
C SER A 22 -5.74 15.24 5.67
N ARG A 23 -5.30 14.35 4.79
CA ARG A 23 -6.19 13.37 4.13
C ARG A 23 -6.60 12.30 5.12
N LYS A 24 -7.91 12.15 5.31
CA LYS A 24 -8.45 11.04 6.09
C LYS A 24 -8.16 9.72 5.37
N LEU A 25 -7.80 8.71 6.14
CA LEU A 25 -7.77 7.34 5.66
C LEU A 25 -9.19 6.93 5.25
N ARG A 26 -9.27 6.20 4.14
CA ARG A 26 -10.52 5.60 3.66
C ARG A 26 -10.81 4.34 4.45
N ASP A 27 -11.79 4.41 5.34
CA ASP A 27 -12.28 3.29 6.15
C ASP A 27 -13.28 2.38 5.41
N ASP A 28 -13.73 2.82 4.22
CA ASP A 28 -14.64 2.09 3.34
C ASP A 28 -13.95 1.07 2.43
N LEU A 29 -12.61 1.08 2.38
CA LEU A 29 -11.84 0.19 1.52
C LEU A 29 -11.97 -1.27 1.97
N THR A 30 -12.55 -2.09 1.11
CA THR A 30 -12.72 -3.53 1.34
C THR A 30 -12.45 -4.33 0.06
N PRO A 31 -12.04 -5.60 0.17
CA PRO A 31 -11.93 -6.48 -0.98
C PRO A 31 -13.27 -6.62 -1.72
N HIS A 32 -13.22 -6.76 -3.04
CA HIS A 32 -14.42 -7.00 -3.84
C HIS A 32 -15.15 -8.28 -3.37
N PRO A 33 -16.50 -8.30 -3.24
CA PRO A 33 -17.23 -9.46 -2.71
C PRO A 33 -16.99 -10.77 -3.48
N LEU A 34 -16.72 -10.67 -4.78
CA LEU A 34 -16.45 -11.80 -5.68
C LEU A 34 -14.96 -12.03 -5.93
N LEU A 35 -14.07 -11.50 -5.09
CA LEU A 35 -12.63 -11.69 -5.24
C LEU A 35 -12.28 -13.19 -5.05
N PRO A 36 -11.62 -13.86 -6.01
CA PRO A 36 -11.25 -15.27 -5.87
C PRO A 36 -10.37 -15.53 -4.64
N GLU A 37 -10.46 -16.74 -4.09
CA GLU A 37 -9.76 -17.09 -2.85
C GLU A 37 -8.24 -17.08 -3.05
N GLU A 38 -7.79 -17.51 -4.22
CA GLU A 38 -6.40 -17.56 -4.64
C GLU A 38 -5.82 -16.16 -4.74
N THR A 39 -6.61 -15.19 -5.19
CA THR A 39 -6.20 -13.77 -5.23
C THR A 39 -6.07 -13.20 -3.82
N ARG A 40 -6.98 -13.55 -2.90
CA ARG A 40 -6.85 -13.18 -1.48
C ARG A 40 -5.60 -13.77 -0.85
N LEU A 41 -5.33 -15.05 -1.11
CA LEU A 41 -4.13 -15.73 -0.62
C LEU A 41 -2.86 -15.07 -1.16
N TRP A 42 -2.78 -14.85 -2.48
CA TRP A 42 -1.65 -14.18 -3.09
C TRP A 42 -1.39 -12.79 -2.49
N ALA A 43 -2.43 -11.98 -2.28
CA ALA A 43 -2.31 -10.67 -1.67
C ALA A 43 -1.80 -10.74 -0.22
N ALA A 44 -2.28 -11.72 0.56
CA ALA A 44 -1.82 -11.92 1.94
C ALA A 44 -0.34 -12.33 1.99
N LEU A 45 0.11 -13.21 1.08
CA LEU A 45 1.50 -13.63 0.98
C LEU A 45 2.41 -12.45 0.59
N GLN A 46 1.99 -11.66 -0.39
CA GLN A 46 2.67 -10.43 -0.79
C GLN A 46 2.78 -9.42 0.37
N ALA A 47 1.72 -9.25 1.15
CA ALA A 47 1.74 -8.37 2.32
C ALA A 47 2.78 -8.82 3.37
N ARG A 48 2.98 -10.13 3.55
CA ARG A 48 4.00 -10.69 4.46
C ARG A 48 5.42 -10.56 3.93
N SER A 49 5.59 -10.48 2.62
CA SER A 49 6.90 -10.34 1.97
C SER A 49 7.38 -8.89 1.83
N GLY A 50 6.66 -7.92 2.40
CA GLY A 50 7.00 -6.49 2.34
C GLY A 50 5.88 -5.61 1.77
N GLY A 51 4.86 -6.21 1.17
CA GLY A 51 3.67 -5.53 0.67
C GLY A 51 3.95 -4.54 -0.45
N THR A 52 2.97 -3.67 -0.71
CA THR A 52 3.02 -2.69 -1.80
C THR A 52 4.18 -1.70 -1.66
N TRP A 53 4.58 -1.39 -0.42
CA TRP A 53 5.67 -0.47 -0.12
C TRP A 53 7.05 -1.16 -0.08
N GLY A 54 7.09 -2.48 -0.01
CA GLY A 54 8.30 -3.31 -0.05
C GLY A 54 8.62 -3.87 -1.44
N GLY A 55 7.97 -3.37 -2.49
CA GLY A 55 8.27 -3.75 -3.89
C GLY A 55 7.47 -4.94 -4.43
N CYS A 56 6.42 -5.41 -3.74
CA CYS A 56 5.56 -6.51 -4.20
C CYS A 56 6.34 -7.81 -4.53
N VAL A 57 7.38 -8.10 -3.74
CA VAL A 57 8.21 -9.29 -3.90
C VAL A 57 7.59 -10.49 -3.21
N TYR A 58 7.80 -11.69 -3.75
CA TYR A 58 7.38 -12.94 -3.11
C TYR A 58 8.55 -13.54 -2.32
N ASP A 59 8.71 -13.08 -1.08
CA ASP A 59 9.77 -13.53 -0.16
C ASP A 59 9.32 -14.79 0.59
N VAL A 60 9.70 -15.94 0.04
CA VAL A 60 9.41 -17.27 0.60
C VAL A 60 9.98 -17.43 2.02
N GLY A 61 11.16 -16.86 2.29
CA GLY A 61 11.81 -16.99 3.60
C GLY A 61 11.00 -16.31 4.69
N GLN A 62 10.58 -15.06 4.45
CA GLN A 62 9.72 -14.33 5.38
C GLN A 62 8.34 -14.98 5.55
N ILE A 63 7.73 -15.44 4.45
CA ILE A 63 6.45 -16.15 4.52
C ILE A 63 6.59 -17.38 5.42
N VAL A 64 7.56 -18.25 5.14
CA VAL A 64 7.76 -19.48 5.92
C VAL A 64 8.10 -19.17 7.38
N ASN A 65 8.90 -18.14 7.65
CA ASN A 65 9.20 -17.73 9.01
C ASN A 65 7.96 -17.22 9.76
N SER A 66 7.07 -16.49 9.08
CA SER A 66 5.83 -15.96 9.69
C SER A 66 4.78 -17.03 10.03
N LEU A 67 4.95 -18.25 9.54
CA LEU A 67 4.08 -19.40 9.77
C LEU A 67 4.63 -20.35 10.84
N LYS A 68 5.80 -20.07 11.41
CA LYS A 68 6.40 -20.83 12.51
C LYS A 68 6.06 -20.13 13.82
N ASP A 69 5.67 -20.92 14.82
CA ASP A 69 5.32 -20.47 16.18
C ASP A 69 6.50 -19.82 16.92
#